data_AF-A0A358AI45-F1
#
_entry.id   AF-A0A358AI45-F1
#
_cell.length_a   1.000
_cell.length_b   1.000
_cell.length_c   1.000
_cell.angle_alpha   90.00
_cell.angle_beta   90.00
_cell.angle_gamma   90.00
#
_symmetry.space_group_name_H-M   'P 1'
#
loop_
_entity.id
_entity.type
_entity.pdbx_description
1 polymer ?
#
loop_
_entity_poly.entity_id
_entity_poly.type
_entity_poly.pdbx_seq_one_letter_code
_entity_poly.pdbx_strand_id
1 'polypeptide(L)'
;FDLDTELADIRNMVKGGMAPSGQRLKEYLAACFEKGETEDKVDSLIFCLADIFELQQFEAREASPDYKEALVIADTRRYTIKEDRFAVSEKNLHSLN
;
A
#
# COMPACT_ATOMS: atom_id res chain seq x y z
N PHE A 1 -0.30 -6.17 -14.09
CA PHE A 1 -0.72 -6.32 -12.69
C PHE A 1 -2.22 -6.61 -12.68
N ASP A 2 -2.65 -7.73 -12.12
CA ASP A 2 -4.07 -8.09 -12.01
C ASP A 2 -4.49 -7.90 -10.54
N LEU A 3 -5.51 -7.06 -10.28
CA LEU A 3 -5.87 -6.67 -8.92
C LEU A 3 -6.56 -7.82 -8.16
N ASP A 4 -7.39 -8.60 -8.84
CA ASP A 4 -8.09 -9.73 -8.22
C ASP A 4 -7.13 -10.83 -7.80
N THR A 5 -6.20 -11.17 -8.69
CA THR A 5 -5.19 -12.19 -8.44
C THR A 5 -4.28 -11.77 -7.30
N GLU A 6 -3.78 -10.53 -7.32
CA GLU A 6 -2.90 -10.04 -6.27
C GLU A 6 -3.60 -9.96 -4.89
N LEU A 7 -4.84 -9.48 -4.86
CA LEU A 7 -5.61 -9.43 -3.62
C LEU A 7 -5.88 -10.85 -3.08
N ALA A 8 -6.18 -11.81 -3.95
CA ALA A 8 -6.35 -13.20 -3.57
C ALA A 8 -5.07 -13.78 -2.97
N ASP A 9 -3.91 -13.49 -3.57
CA ASP A 9 -2.61 -13.94 -3.07
C ASP A 9 -2.29 -13.34 -1.70
N ILE A 10 -2.50 -12.02 -1.53
CA ILE A 10 -2.37 -11.33 -0.23
C ILE A 10 -3.26 -12.00 0.82
N ARG A 11 -4.53 -12.25 0.51
CA ARG A 11 -5.48 -12.90 1.43
C ARG A 11 -5.05 -14.31 1.81
N ASN A 12 -4.57 -15.09 0.84
CA ASN A 12 -4.12 -16.45 1.07
C ASN A 12 -2.88 -16.50 1.97
N MET A 13 -1.95 -15.55 1.82
CA MET A 13 -0.81 -15.42 2.74
C MET A 13 -1.27 -15.15 4.17
N VAL A 14 -2.15 -14.15 4.35
CA VAL A 14 -2.64 -13.76 5.68
C VAL A 14 -3.42 -14.90 6.35
N LYS A 15 -4.28 -15.60 5.61
CA LYS A 15 -4.98 -16.81 6.10
C LYS A 15 -4.02 -17.94 6.48
N GLY A 16 -2.85 -18.01 5.83
CA GLY A 16 -1.77 -18.93 6.17
C GLY A 16 -0.94 -18.51 7.39
N GLY A 17 -1.31 -17.41 8.06
CA GLY A 17 -0.56 -16.86 9.19
C GLY A 17 0.70 -16.09 8.78
N MET A 18 0.85 -15.75 7.50
CA MET A 18 1.99 -15.01 6.98
C MET A 18 1.61 -13.58 6.63
N ALA A 19 2.33 -12.60 7.16
CA ALA A 19 2.13 -11.21 6.81
C ALA A 19 2.89 -10.85 5.51
N PRO A 20 2.23 -10.33 4.46
CA PRO A 20 2.90 -9.76 3.29
C PRO A 20 3.66 -8.49 3.67
N SER A 21 4.72 -8.13 2.95
CA SER A 21 5.47 -6.90 3.27
C SER A 21 4.59 -5.65 3.11
N GLY A 22 4.81 -4.64 3.96
CA GLY A 22 4.09 -3.36 3.84
C GLY A 22 4.33 -2.66 2.48
N GLN A 23 5.49 -2.87 1.87
CA GLN A 23 5.77 -2.41 0.50
C GLN A 23 4.83 -3.05 -0.54
N ARG A 24 4.58 -4.36 -0.46
CA ARG A 24 3.65 -5.07 -1.37
C ARG A 24 2.23 -4.53 -1.23
N LEU A 25 1.79 -4.23 -0.01
CA LEU A 25 0.49 -3.60 0.25
C LEU A 25 0.39 -2.20 -0.37
N LYS A 26 1.45 -1.39 -0.25
CA LYS A 26 1.53 -0.06 -0.87
C LYS A 26 1.50 -0.14 -2.40
N GLU A 27 2.18 -1.12 -3.01
CA GLU A 27 2.16 -1.36 -4.46
C GLU A 27 0.77 -1.78 -4.96
N TYR A 28 0.09 -2.66 -4.23
CA TYR A 28 -1.29 -3.01 -4.52
C TYR A 28 -2.23 -1.79 -4.45
N LEU A 29 -2.09 -0.96 -3.41
CA LEU A 29 -2.84 0.29 -3.30
C LEU A 29 -2.54 1.21 -4.48
N ALA A 30 -1.27 1.42 -4.83
CA ALA A 30 -0.87 2.25 -5.97
C ALA A 30 -1.56 1.80 -7.26
N ALA A 31 -1.58 0.49 -7.52
CA ALA A 31 -2.25 -0.09 -8.68
C ALA A 31 -3.78 0.08 -8.64
N CYS A 32 -4.41 0.03 -7.46
CA CYS A 32 -5.84 0.34 -7.30
C CYS A 32 -6.14 1.79 -7.68
N PHE A 33 -5.33 2.75 -7.22
CA PHE A 33 -5.48 4.17 -7.56
C PHE A 33 -5.23 4.43 -9.05
N GLU A 34 -4.18 3.85 -9.63
CA GLU A 34 -3.85 4.00 -11.05
C GLU A 34 -5.00 3.52 -11.96
N LYS A 35 -5.69 2.44 -11.56
CA LYS A 35 -6.81 1.86 -12.31
C LYS A 35 -8.18 2.41 -11.96
N GLY A 36 -8.27 3.29 -10.96
CA GLY A 36 -9.55 3.83 -10.47
C GLY A 36 -10.43 2.82 -9.72
N GLU A 37 -9.87 1.68 -9.30
CA GLU A 37 -10.58 0.64 -8.54
C GLU A 37 -10.38 0.84 -7.02
N THR A 38 -10.86 1.96 -6.47
CA THR A 38 -10.56 2.38 -5.09
C THR A 38 -11.65 2.06 -4.06
N GLU A 39 -12.80 1.52 -4.48
CA GLU A 39 -13.90 1.16 -3.59
C GLU A 39 -13.66 -0.24 -3.00
N ASP A 40 -14.32 -1.26 -3.55
CA ASP A 40 -14.32 -2.64 -3.03
C ASP A 40 -12.92 -3.22 -2.80
N LYS A 41 -11.96 -2.87 -3.65
CA LYS A 41 -10.58 -3.38 -3.60
C LYS A 41 -9.79 -2.84 -2.41
N VAL A 42 -10.00 -1.57 -2.06
CA VAL A 42 -9.31 -0.95 -0.94
C VAL A 42 -9.97 -1.34 0.38
N ASP A 43 -11.31 -1.42 0.43
CA ASP A 43 -12.01 -1.97 1.60
C ASP A 43 -11.60 -3.42 1.88
N SER A 44 -11.50 -4.22 0.81
CA SER A 44 -10.98 -5.58 0.88
C SER A 44 -9.57 -5.65 1.48
N LEU A 45 -8.72 -4.67 1.19
CA LEU A 45 -7.37 -4.59 1.75
C LEU A 45 -7.37 -4.14 3.21
N ILE A 46 -8.28 -3.25 3.61
CA ILE A 46 -8.45 -2.83 5.01
C ILE A 46 -8.75 -4.04 5.90
N PHE A 47 -9.62 -4.95 5.45
CA PHE A 47 -9.86 -6.20 6.17
C PHE A 47 -8.59 -7.05 6.29
N CYS A 48 -7.78 -7.13 5.22
CA CYS A 48 -6.50 -7.84 5.29
C CYS A 48 -5.51 -7.16 6.25
N LEU A 49 -5.47 -5.83 6.32
CA LEU A 49 -4.64 -5.09 7.27
C LEU A 49 -5.07 -5.35 8.71
N ALA A 50 -6.38 -5.46 8.99
CA ALA A 50 -6.88 -5.82 10.30
C ALA A 50 -6.39 -7.22 10.73
N ASP A 51 -6.50 -8.21 9.84
CA ASP A 51 -6.00 -9.57 10.08
C ASP A 51 -4.47 -9.57 10.30
N ILE A 52 -3.71 -8.77 9.54
CA ILE A 52 -2.26 -8.62 9.73
C ILE A 52 -1.93 -8.03 11.10
N PHE A 53 -2.67 -7.01 11.55
CA PHE A 53 -2.46 -6.42 12.87
C PHE A 53 -2.83 -7.38 14.00
N GLU A 54 -3.84 -8.20 13.83
CA GLU A 54 -4.17 -9.28 14.78
C GLU A 54 -3.04 -10.30 14.88
N LEU A 55 -2.44 -10.71 13.75
CA LEU A 55 -1.26 -11.59 13.75
C LEU A 55 -0.06 -10.95 14.47
N GLN A 56 0.21 -9.66 14.22
CA GLN A 56 1.30 -8.95 14.91
C GLN A 56 1.05 -8.80 16.40
N GLN A 57 -0.20 -8.53 16.80
CA GLN A 57 -0.61 -8.44 18.19
C GLN A 57 -0.44 -9.79 18.90
N PHE A 58 -0.81 -10.91 18.26
CA PHE A 58 -0.63 -12.25 18.80
C PHE A 58 0.86 -12.56 19.07
N GLU A 59 1.75 -12.07 18.21
CA GLU A 59 3.20 -12.18 18.37
C GLU A 59 3.82 -11.14 19.34
N ALA A 60 3.00 -10.29 19.96
CA ALA A 60 3.43 -9.14 20.78
C ALA A 60 4.41 -8.21 20.04
N ARG A 61 4.24 -8.05 18.73
CA ARG A 61 5.06 -7.19 17.87
C ARG A 61 4.34 -5.89 17.57
N GLU A 62 5.08 -4.79 17.64
CA GLU A 62 4.56 -3.50 17.17
C GLU A 62 4.43 -3.50 15.64
N ALA A 63 3.32 -2.95 15.14
CA ALA A 63 3.12 -2.73 13.72
C ALA A 63 4.20 -1.81 13.14
N SER A 64 4.84 -2.27 12.07
CA SER A 64 5.87 -1.50 11.38
C SER A 64 5.31 -0.21 10.76
N PRO A 65 6.16 0.83 10.55
CA PRO A 65 5.75 2.06 9.89
C PRO A 65 5.11 1.83 8.51
N ASP A 66 5.58 0.84 7.75
CA ASP A 66 5.05 0.57 6.41
C ASP A 66 3.58 0.10 6.45
N TYR A 67 3.19 -0.71 7.45
CA TYR A 67 1.78 -1.10 7.60
C TYR A 67 0.91 0.06 8.05
N LYS A 68 1.43 0.93 8.93
CA LYS A 68 0.73 2.15 9.35
C LYS A 68 0.53 3.09 8.15
N GLU A 69 1.53 3.24 7.29
CA GLU A 69 1.41 4.00 6.04
C GLU A 69 0.39 3.39 5.08
N ALA A 70 0.42 2.06 4.88
CA ALA A 70 -0.56 1.37 4.04
C ALA A 70 -2.00 1.56 4.57
N LEU A 71 -2.20 1.49 5.89
CA LEU A 71 -3.48 1.76 6.52
C LEU A 71 -3.95 3.21 6.26
N VAL A 72 -3.09 4.20 6.45
CA VAL A 72 -3.45 5.61 6.22
C VAL A 72 -3.82 5.85 4.76
N ILE A 73 -3.06 5.30 3.81
CA ILE A 73 -3.37 5.41 2.37
C ILE A 73 -4.73 4.78 2.07
N ALA A 74 -4.97 3.57 2.60
CA ALA A 74 -6.21 2.85 2.40
C ALA A 74 -7.40 3.61 2.99
N ASP A 75 -7.33 4.00 4.27
CA ASP A 75 -8.41 4.68 5.00
C ASP A 75 -8.75 6.05 4.40
N THR A 76 -7.73 6.86 4.09
CA THR A 76 -7.94 8.22 3.56
C THR A 76 -8.32 8.24 2.08
N ARG A 77 -8.19 7.11 1.38
CA ARG A 77 -8.30 7.02 -0.09
C ARG A 77 -7.42 8.04 -0.81
N ARG A 78 -6.25 8.32 -0.23
CA ARG A 78 -5.27 9.27 -0.79
C ARG A 78 -3.92 8.61 -0.86
N TYR A 79 -3.45 8.42 -2.08
CA TYR A 79 -2.10 7.98 -2.33
C TYR A 79 -1.16 9.20 -2.34
N THR A 80 -0.63 9.58 -1.18
CA THR A 80 0.42 10.61 -1.09
C THR A 80 1.78 9.94 -1.09
N ILE A 81 2.52 10.07 -2.19
CA ILE A 81 3.95 9.80 -2.19
C ILE A 81 4.58 10.93 -1.35
N LYS A 82 5.31 10.62 -0.27
CA LYS A 82 6.13 11.64 0.40
C LYS A 82 7.07 12.23 -0.67
N GLU A 83 6.98 13.55 -0.88
CA GLU A 83 7.71 14.29 -1.92
C GLU A 83 9.24 14.27 -1.79
N ASP A 84 9.80 13.64 -0.75
CA ASP A 84 11.23 13.68 -0.42
C ASP A 84 12.17 12.87 -1.35
N ARG A 85 11.69 12.34 -2.49
CA ARG A 85 12.55 11.58 -3.44
C ARG A 85 12.57 12.05 -4.88
N PHE A 86 11.86 13.13 -5.22
CA PHE A 86 11.96 13.74 -6.54
C PHE A 86 12.16 15.25 -6.46
N ALA A 87 13.28 15.68 -5.87
CA ALA A 87 13.91 16.92 -6.31
C ALA A 87 14.49 16.68 -7.71
N VAL A 88 13.63 16.71 -8.73
CA VAL A 88 14.06 16.80 -10.13
C VAL A 88 14.74 18.16 -10.30
N SER A 89 15.99 18.10 -10.74
CA SER A 89 16.85 19.24 -11.05
C SER A 89 16.17 20.27 -11.97
N GLU A 90 15.69 21.38 -11.41
CA GLU A 90 15.38 22.61 -12.16
C GLU A 90 16.67 23.34 -12.59
N LYS A 91 17.49 22.66 -13.38
CA LYS A 91 18.58 23.27 -14.13
C LYS A 91 18.60 22.64 -15.51
N ASN A 92 17.68 23.07 -16.38
CA ASN A 92 17.81 23.04 -17.84
C ASN A 92 16.64 23.75 -18.54
N LEU A 93 16.24 24.93 -18.03
CA LEU A 93 15.31 25.82 -18.73
C LEU A 93 15.88 27.24 -18.82
N HIS A 94 17.14 27.37 -19.26
CA HIS A 94 17.59 28.60 -19.88
C HIS A 94 18.15 28.32 -21.28
N SER A 95 17.30 28.68 -22.24
CA SER A 95 17.66 29.29 -23.52
C SER A 95 18.02 28.35 -24.68
N LEU A 96 16.99 27.76 -25.27
CA LEU A 96 16.88 27.68 -26.73
C LEU A 96 15.92 28.79 -27.18
N ASN A 97 16.45 29.62 -28.09
CA ASN A 97 15.90 30.80 -28.76
C ASN A 97 16.01 32.13 -28.00
#